data_AF-A0A0W1AD68-F1
#
_entry.id   AF-A0A0W1AD68-F1
#
_cell.length_a   1.000
_cell.length_b   1.000
_cell.length_c   1.000
_cell.angle_alpha   90.00
_cell.angle_beta   90.00
_cell.angle_gamma   90.00
#
_symmetry.space_group_name_H-M   'P 1'
#
loop_
_entity.id
_entity.type
_entity.pdbx_description
1 polymer ?
#
loop_
_entity_poly.entity_id
_entity_poly.type
_entity_poly.pdbx_seq_one_letter_code
_entity_poly.pdbx_strand_id
1 'polypeptide(L)'
;MTKITGPRDGDIVSALFNSKTKSKSYFSSLRDTKDLVLLSIVGNEFCSGKYLGAIVDQAVDTHQRKENTPAPKGFTTFLIADEIYWHNLKEMECTELEEQRLKQKALELGKDYFEKNLGYFLKPLGLTVDEFRAKHADASMDEQILIINNLALRLGKNFEIVRWKDWVARDKSEKLKEIQPLYNSVSGLKNGIDKSVKQYVQRALKKGDEAALLEHRSRDYLTEESPAVMWLSAALGYNFIIYPGESLPSFDATRDYFVLKNHAPYVFEGQSIEDNCTHDKNALHFETPARTANWLEVSFKMSYSAALKTKPQNSSQGFFKQSAPELTGGADSSIDRFRLFPTTKSGAGSAEGTSTTNKSLNALLYGLGMASNKVQGRDAASDLVLRLSPNQDLTKVAQGVSEAILKSDLPINTKYQLLFNLIAAFSDSKVHIEPSTTATSLLSSSMEESPPSCMVQH
;
A
#
# COMPACT_ATOMS: atom_id res chain seq x y z
N MET A 1 -19.10 -0.36 16.93
CA MET A 1 -18.66 -1.77 16.81
C MET A 1 -19.00 -2.24 15.41
N THR A 2 -18.08 -2.92 14.74
CA THR A 2 -18.26 -3.45 13.38
C THR A 2 -19.47 -4.37 13.31
N LYS A 3 -20.36 -4.12 12.35
CA LYS A 3 -21.63 -4.87 12.23
C LYS A 3 -21.39 -6.22 11.56
N ILE A 4 -21.79 -7.30 12.22
CA ILE A 4 -21.79 -8.66 11.66
C ILE A 4 -23.22 -9.18 11.69
N THR A 5 -23.71 -9.66 10.54
CA THR A 5 -25.06 -10.19 10.38
C THR A 5 -25.02 -11.64 9.89
N GLY A 6 -26.03 -12.45 10.23
CA GLY A 6 -26.10 -13.86 9.83
C GLY A 6 -25.82 -14.86 10.98
N PRO A 7 -25.80 -16.16 10.68
CA PRO A 7 -25.63 -17.22 11.67
C PRO A 7 -24.22 -17.19 12.30
N ARG A 8 -24.13 -17.37 13.62
CA ARG A 8 -22.87 -17.29 14.40
C ARG A 8 -21.85 -18.37 14.02
N ASP A 9 -22.33 -19.51 13.56
CA ASP A 9 -21.59 -20.68 13.09
C ASP A 9 -21.44 -20.70 11.56
N GLY A 10 -21.89 -19.66 10.86
CA GLY A 10 -21.70 -19.52 9.43
C GLY A 10 -20.29 -19.08 9.07
N ASP A 11 -19.88 -19.43 7.85
CA ASP A 11 -18.66 -18.86 7.26
C ASP A 11 -18.91 -17.39 6.92
N ILE A 12 -17.85 -16.57 6.98
CA ILE A 12 -17.94 -15.21 6.46
C ILE A 12 -18.00 -15.29 4.96
N VAL A 13 -19.01 -14.64 4.39
CA VAL A 13 -19.26 -14.75 2.95
C VAL A 13 -19.04 -13.42 2.24
N SER A 14 -19.28 -12.28 2.88
CA SER A 14 -19.09 -10.99 2.21
C SER A 14 -18.84 -9.84 3.17
N ALA A 15 -18.06 -8.88 2.69
CA ALA A 15 -17.97 -7.53 3.24
C ALA A 15 -18.94 -6.61 2.48
N LEU A 16 -19.54 -5.66 3.17
CA LEU A 16 -20.39 -4.61 2.62
C LEU A 16 -19.82 -3.27 3.07
N PHE A 17 -19.57 -2.38 2.12
CA PHE A 17 -19.10 -1.03 2.42
C PHE A 17 -20.30 -0.12 2.61
N ASN A 18 -20.48 0.41 3.81
CA ASN A 18 -21.61 1.27 4.16
C ASN A 18 -21.12 2.69 4.39
N SER A 19 -21.95 3.68 4.04
CA SER A 19 -21.74 5.04 4.52
C SER A 19 -22.77 5.37 5.57
N LYS A 20 -22.32 5.89 6.71
CA LYS A 20 -23.20 6.52 7.71
C LYS A 20 -23.75 7.85 7.19
N THR A 21 -22.97 8.53 6.37
CA THR A 21 -23.40 9.77 5.71
C THR A 21 -24.05 9.42 4.38
N LYS A 22 -24.70 10.39 3.74
CA LYS A 22 -25.18 10.21 2.37
C LYS A 22 -24.03 10.22 1.33
N SER A 23 -22.76 10.05 1.73
CA SER A 23 -21.60 10.20 0.83
C SER A 23 -21.64 9.25 -0.36
N LYS A 24 -22.08 8.00 -0.16
CA LYS A 24 -22.29 7.04 -1.26
C LYS A 24 -23.32 7.53 -2.29
N SER A 25 -24.33 8.27 -1.87
CA SER A 25 -25.39 8.73 -2.77
C SER A 25 -24.91 9.79 -3.78
N TYR A 26 -23.75 10.41 -3.54
CA TYR A 26 -23.12 11.30 -4.52
C TYR A 26 -22.50 10.54 -5.69
N PHE A 27 -22.45 9.22 -5.65
CA PHE A 27 -21.93 8.37 -6.72
C PHE A 27 -23.02 7.42 -7.20
N SER A 28 -23.15 7.27 -8.52
CA SER A 28 -24.05 6.27 -9.11
C SER A 28 -23.58 4.84 -8.84
N SER A 29 -22.27 4.66 -8.62
CA SER A 29 -21.62 3.40 -8.27
C SER A 29 -20.24 3.65 -7.65
N LEU A 30 -19.74 2.70 -6.87
CA LEU A 30 -18.33 2.68 -6.43
C LEU A 30 -17.36 2.17 -7.50
N ARG A 31 -17.86 1.69 -8.65
CA ARG A 31 -17.00 1.09 -9.70
C ARG A 31 -15.90 2.01 -10.20
N ASP A 32 -16.18 3.30 -10.23
CA ASP A 32 -15.29 4.33 -10.79
C ASP A 32 -14.62 5.19 -9.71
N THR A 33 -14.67 4.75 -8.45
CA THR A 33 -14.09 5.48 -7.31
C THR A 33 -12.67 5.02 -7.02
N LYS A 34 -11.86 5.93 -6.50
CA LYS A 34 -10.52 5.64 -6.00
C LYS A 34 -10.58 5.49 -4.48
N ASP A 35 -10.27 4.30 -3.98
CA ASP A 35 -10.57 3.90 -2.61
C ASP A 35 -9.30 3.49 -1.86
N LEU A 36 -9.16 3.93 -0.62
CA LEU A 36 -8.09 3.54 0.29
C LEU A 36 -8.65 2.57 1.32
N VAL A 37 -8.19 1.32 1.35
CA VAL A 37 -8.50 0.37 2.41
C VAL A 37 -7.40 0.46 3.47
N LEU A 38 -7.74 0.98 4.65
CA LEU A 38 -6.80 1.12 5.77
C LEU A 38 -6.71 -0.20 6.55
N LEU A 39 -5.50 -0.75 6.70
CA LEU A 39 -5.25 -2.03 7.36
C LEU A 39 -4.42 -1.81 8.63
N SER A 40 -5.09 -1.91 9.78
CA SER A 40 -4.42 -1.92 11.08
C SER A 40 -3.79 -3.30 11.32
N ILE A 41 -2.47 -3.32 11.56
CA ILE A 41 -1.70 -4.55 11.70
C ILE A 41 -1.90 -5.27 13.04
N VAL A 42 -2.37 -4.55 14.07
CA VAL A 42 -2.58 -5.08 15.43
C VAL A 42 -3.84 -4.45 16.05
N GLY A 43 -4.60 -5.26 16.81
CA GLY A 43 -5.71 -4.77 17.64
C GLY A 43 -7.07 -4.69 16.94
N ASN A 44 -7.13 -4.91 15.62
CA ASN A 44 -8.40 -5.02 14.88
C ASN A 44 -8.48 -6.35 14.11
N GLU A 45 -9.19 -7.33 14.67
CA GLU A 45 -9.38 -8.65 14.06
C GLU A 45 -10.06 -8.58 12.69
N PHE A 46 -10.87 -7.54 12.44
CA PHE A 46 -11.58 -7.34 11.17
C PHE A 46 -10.67 -6.89 10.02
N CYS A 47 -9.43 -6.49 10.33
CA CYS A 47 -8.38 -6.25 9.34
C CYS A 47 -7.57 -7.51 9.03
N SER A 48 -7.96 -8.70 9.50
CA SER A 48 -7.14 -9.91 9.35
C SER A 48 -7.98 -11.15 9.00
N GLY A 49 -7.31 -12.20 8.54
CA GLY A 49 -7.92 -13.50 8.31
C GLY A 49 -9.11 -13.44 7.35
N LYS A 50 -10.17 -14.20 7.65
CA LYS A 50 -11.37 -14.27 6.81
C LYS A 50 -12.09 -12.92 6.62
N TYR A 51 -11.97 -11.99 7.56
CA TYR A 51 -12.54 -10.64 7.41
C TYR A 51 -11.78 -9.82 6.37
N LEU A 52 -10.45 -9.84 6.43
CA LEU A 52 -9.61 -9.23 5.40
C LEU A 52 -9.88 -9.86 4.04
N GLY A 53 -9.97 -11.18 3.95
CA GLY A 53 -10.33 -11.88 2.73
C GLY A 53 -11.62 -11.34 2.10
N ALA A 54 -12.67 -11.18 2.91
CA ALA A 54 -13.92 -10.62 2.44
C ALA A 54 -13.82 -9.14 2.01
N ILE A 55 -12.98 -8.33 2.69
CA ILE A 55 -12.70 -6.94 2.29
C ILE A 55 -11.98 -6.91 0.94
N VAL A 56 -10.93 -7.72 0.77
CA VAL A 56 -10.14 -7.79 -0.46
C VAL A 56 -11.02 -8.23 -1.63
N ASP A 57 -11.79 -9.31 -1.45
CA ASP A 57 -12.74 -9.77 -2.47
C ASP A 57 -13.70 -8.65 -2.87
N GLN A 58 -14.37 -8.01 -1.89
CA GLN A 58 -15.34 -6.96 -2.17
C GLN A 58 -14.70 -5.74 -2.84
N ALA A 59 -13.53 -5.28 -2.39
CA ALA A 59 -12.87 -4.10 -2.93
C ALA A 59 -12.40 -4.34 -4.38
N VAL A 60 -11.76 -5.48 -4.63
CA VAL A 60 -11.26 -5.82 -5.96
C VAL A 60 -12.43 -6.11 -6.92
N ASP A 61 -13.48 -6.80 -6.48
CA ASP A 61 -14.67 -7.05 -7.31
C ASP A 61 -15.47 -5.77 -7.61
N THR A 62 -15.46 -4.80 -6.69
CA THR A 62 -16.14 -3.50 -6.89
C THR A 62 -15.60 -2.76 -8.11
N HIS A 63 -14.29 -2.86 -8.39
CA HIS A 63 -13.66 -2.18 -9.54
C HIS A 63 -13.45 -3.09 -10.76
N GLN A 64 -13.89 -4.36 -10.70
CA GLN A 64 -13.91 -5.24 -11.87
C GLN A 64 -15.10 -4.88 -12.78
N ARG A 65 -14.84 -4.76 -14.09
CA ARG A 65 -15.88 -4.55 -15.11
C ARG A 65 -16.11 -5.83 -15.92
N LYS A 66 -17.27 -5.90 -16.57
CA LYS A 66 -17.55 -6.92 -17.61
C LYS A 66 -16.68 -6.62 -18.84
N GLU A 67 -16.32 -7.67 -19.56
CA GLU A 67 -15.62 -7.56 -20.85
C GLU A 67 -16.40 -6.59 -21.78
N ASN A 68 -15.69 -5.67 -22.45
CA ASN A 68 -16.16 -4.68 -23.45
C ASN A 68 -16.53 -3.25 -22.99
N THR A 69 -16.18 -2.80 -21.78
CA THR A 69 -16.26 -1.37 -21.43
C THR A 69 -14.90 -0.67 -21.50
N PRO A 70 -14.83 0.63 -21.82
CA PRO A 70 -13.58 1.40 -21.76
C PRO A 70 -12.94 1.32 -20.37
N ALA A 71 -11.62 1.53 -20.32
CA ALA A 71 -10.75 1.23 -19.19
C ALA A 71 -11.34 1.65 -17.83
N PRO A 72 -11.19 0.82 -16.79
CA PRO A 72 -11.68 1.12 -15.45
C PRO A 72 -11.03 2.41 -14.92
N LYS A 73 -11.85 3.29 -14.34
CA LYS A 73 -11.36 4.49 -13.64
C LYS A 73 -11.15 4.25 -12.14
N GLY A 74 -11.86 3.26 -11.58
CA GLY A 74 -11.77 2.95 -10.15
C GLY A 74 -10.54 2.12 -9.80
N PHE A 75 -10.10 2.24 -8.55
CA PHE A 75 -8.84 1.66 -8.08
C PHE A 75 -8.82 1.54 -6.56
N THR A 76 -8.32 0.44 -6.02
CA THR A 76 -8.15 0.24 -4.58
C THR A 76 -6.67 0.26 -4.17
N THR A 77 -6.34 1.01 -3.12
CA THR A 77 -5.05 0.91 -2.44
C THR A 77 -5.24 0.26 -1.08
N PHE A 78 -4.59 -0.88 -0.83
CA PHE A 78 -4.52 -1.49 0.50
C PHE A 78 -3.32 -0.94 1.26
N LEU A 79 -3.55 -0.15 2.30
CA LEU A 79 -2.51 0.47 3.12
C LEU A 79 -2.27 -0.35 4.38
N ILE A 80 -1.12 -1.03 4.44
CA ILE A 80 -0.61 -1.69 5.64
C ILE A 80 -0.01 -0.60 6.55
N ALA A 81 -0.74 -0.23 7.60
CA ALA A 81 -0.34 0.81 8.55
C ALA A 81 0.63 0.25 9.61
N ASP A 82 1.79 -0.22 9.16
CA ASP A 82 2.78 -0.91 9.98
C ASP A 82 3.69 0.05 10.75
N GLU A 83 4.50 0.85 10.07
CA GLU A 83 5.53 1.67 10.72
C GLU A 83 4.92 2.57 11.80
N ILE A 84 3.81 3.25 11.52
CA ILE A 84 3.09 4.12 12.48
C ILE A 84 2.73 3.43 13.80
N TYR A 85 2.63 2.09 13.80
CA TYR A 85 2.36 1.33 15.01
C TYR A 85 3.46 1.48 16.08
N TRP A 86 4.63 2.03 15.74
CA TRP A 86 5.70 2.32 16.68
C TRP A 86 5.24 3.19 17.87
N HIS A 87 4.30 4.12 17.67
CA HIS A 87 3.73 4.93 18.75
C HIS A 87 3.03 4.10 19.82
N ASN A 88 2.47 2.93 19.46
CA ASN A 88 1.83 2.04 20.43
C ASN A 88 2.84 1.20 21.22
N LEU A 89 4.11 1.19 20.82
CA LEU A 89 5.17 0.42 21.43
C LEU A 89 6.05 1.24 22.39
N LYS A 90 6.01 2.57 22.31
CA LYS A 90 6.94 3.46 23.03
C LYS A 90 6.57 3.68 24.49
N GLU A 91 7.54 3.87 25.36
CA GLU A 91 7.29 4.28 26.76
C GLU A 91 7.10 5.80 26.88
N MET A 92 6.81 6.30 28.09
CA MET A 92 6.61 7.75 28.34
C MET A 92 7.80 8.60 27.91
N GLU A 93 9.01 8.08 28.15
CA GLU A 93 10.26 8.70 27.69
C GLU A 93 10.82 7.82 26.56
N CYS A 94 11.02 8.41 25.40
CA CYS A 94 11.55 7.72 24.22
C CYS A 94 12.71 8.54 23.65
N THR A 95 13.90 7.94 23.59
CA THR A 95 15.05 8.54 22.90
C THR A 95 14.95 8.32 21.40
N GLU A 96 15.71 9.06 20.60
CA GLU A 96 15.73 8.88 19.13
C GLU A 96 16.20 7.47 18.73
N LEU A 97 17.19 6.91 19.42
CA LEU A 97 17.67 5.55 19.18
C LEU A 97 16.57 4.52 19.49
N GLU A 98 15.82 4.73 20.57
CA GLU A 98 14.70 3.88 20.93
C GLU A 98 13.56 4.00 19.92
N GLU A 99 13.25 5.20 19.42
CA GLU A 99 12.28 5.41 18.35
C GLU A 99 12.63 4.59 17.10
N GLN A 100 13.89 4.65 16.64
CA GLN A 100 14.35 3.88 15.47
C GLN A 100 14.17 2.37 15.70
N ARG A 101 14.52 1.89 16.90
CA ARG A 101 14.35 0.47 17.29
C ARG A 101 12.88 0.06 17.28
N LEU A 102 11.98 0.92 17.78
CA LEU A 102 10.55 0.67 17.82
C LEU A 102 9.91 0.72 16.44
N LYS A 103 10.35 1.62 15.55
CA LYS A 103 9.95 1.64 14.13
C LYS A 103 10.36 0.34 13.44
N GLN A 104 11.58 -0.14 13.65
CA GLN A 104 12.03 -1.42 13.11
C GLN A 104 11.15 -2.58 13.62
N LYS A 105 10.83 -2.61 14.91
CA LYS A 105 9.91 -3.60 15.50
C LYS A 105 8.49 -3.50 14.90
N ALA A 106 7.99 -2.30 14.63
CA ALA A 106 6.70 -2.10 13.96
C ALA A 106 6.71 -2.63 12.52
N LEU A 107 7.81 -2.44 11.78
CA LEU A 107 7.99 -3.01 10.44
C LEU A 107 8.01 -4.55 10.46
N GLU A 108 8.61 -5.17 11.47
CA GLU A 108 8.58 -6.64 11.67
C GLU A 108 7.16 -7.14 11.94
N LEU A 109 6.39 -6.46 12.79
CA LEU A 109 4.98 -6.78 13.01
C LEU A 109 4.15 -6.63 11.72
N GLY A 110 4.46 -5.63 10.90
CA GLY A 110 3.88 -5.45 9.57
C GLY A 110 4.18 -6.61 8.61
N LYS A 111 5.42 -7.11 8.63
CA LYS A 111 5.83 -8.29 7.85
C LYS A 111 5.07 -9.54 8.29
N ASP A 112 5.02 -9.81 9.59
CA ASP A 112 4.28 -10.94 10.13
C ASP A 112 2.78 -10.87 9.76
N TYR A 113 2.20 -9.67 9.84
CA TYR A 113 0.83 -9.43 9.43
C TYR A 113 0.63 -9.74 7.95
N PHE A 114 1.51 -9.24 7.07
CA PHE A 114 1.43 -9.48 5.64
C PHE A 114 1.56 -10.97 5.30
N GLU A 115 2.54 -11.67 5.88
CA GLU A 115 2.77 -13.10 5.61
C GLU A 115 1.58 -13.97 6.04
N LYS A 116 0.98 -13.69 7.20
CA LYS A 116 -0.21 -14.40 7.70
C LYS A 116 -1.44 -14.20 6.80
N ASN A 117 -1.48 -13.10 6.06
CA ASN A 117 -2.60 -12.68 5.24
C ASN A 117 -2.33 -12.77 3.72
N LEU A 118 -1.13 -13.19 3.31
CA LEU A 118 -0.65 -13.19 1.93
C LEU A 118 -1.64 -13.89 0.98
N GLY A 119 -2.22 -15.01 1.40
CA GLY A 119 -3.18 -15.77 0.59
C GLY A 119 -4.40 -14.94 0.15
N TYR A 120 -4.84 -13.96 0.94
CA TYR A 120 -5.99 -13.12 0.60
C TYR A 120 -5.65 -12.12 -0.51
N PHE A 121 -4.43 -11.57 -0.52
CA PHE A 121 -3.96 -10.67 -1.59
C PHE A 121 -3.66 -11.40 -2.90
N LEU A 122 -3.25 -12.67 -2.81
CA LEU A 122 -2.97 -13.50 -3.98
C LEU A 122 -4.24 -14.06 -4.63
N LYS A 123 -5.32 -14.27 -3.85
CA LYS A 123 -6.57 -14.85 -4.33
C LYS A 123 -7.18 -14.12 -5.54
N PRO A 124 -7.30 -12.78 -5.58
CA PRO A 124 -7.79 -12.06 -6.77
C PRO A 124 -6.93 -12.24 -8.02
N LEU A 125 -5.66 -12.64 -7.85
CA LEU A 125 -4.71 -12.94 -8.91
C LEU A 125 -4.76 -14.41 -9.37
N GLY A 126 -5.61 -15.24 -8.73
CA GLY A 126 -5.71 -16.66 -9.02
C GLY A 126 -4.49 -17.48 -8.57
N LEU A 127 -3.77 -17.01 -7.54
CA LEU A 127 -2.58 -17.67 -7.01
C LEU A 127 -2.80 -18.16 -5.58
N THR A 128 -2.24 -19.33 -5.28
CA THR A 128 -2.06 -19.82 -3.91
C THR A 128 -0.75 -19.32 -3.31
N VAL A 129 -0.64 -19.40 -1.98
CA VAL A 129 0.61 -19.05 -1.27
C VAL A 129 1.75 -19.97 -1.71
N ASP A 130 1.49 -21.26 -1.91
CA ASP A 130 2.52 -22.24 -2.30
C ASP A 130 3.04 -21.98 -3.72
N GLU A 131 2.16 -21.70 -4.68
CA GLU A 131 2.56 -21.34 -6.06
C GLU A 131 3.38 -20.05 -6.11
N PHE A 132 3.03 -19.07 -5.28
CA PHE A 132 3.76 -17.81 -5.19
C PHE A 132 5.14 -18.01 -4.55
N ARG A 133 5.20 -18.73 -3.42
CA ARG A 133 6.45 -19.03 -2.71
C ARG A 133 7.39 -19.92 -3.52
N ALA A 134 6.87 -20.85 -4.32
CA ALA A 134 7.69 -21.67 -5.21
C ALA A 134 8.54 -20.84 -6.19
N LYS A 135 8.14 -19.59 -6.49
CA LYS A 135 8.86 -18.67 -7.39
C LYS A 135 9.58 -17.53 -6.65
N HIS A 136 9.15 -17.21 -5.43
CA HIS A 136 9.52 -15.98 -4.73
C HIS A 136 9.79 -16.20 -3.22
N ALA A 137 10.20 -17.40 -2.80
CA ALA A 137 10.44 -17.71 -1.38
C ALA A 137 11.49 -16.79 -0.73
N ASP A 138 12.52 -16.41 -1.46
CA ASP A 138 13.63 -15.59 -0.96
C ASP A 138 13.37 -14.08 -1.05
N ALA A 139 12.24 -13.68 -1.65
CA ALA A 139 11.89 -12.27 -1.80
C ALA A 139 11.50 -11.66 -0.45
N SER A 140 12.03 -10.47 -0.16
CA SER A 140 11.58 -9.63 0.95
C SER A 140 10.12 -9.22 0.81
N MET A 141 9.49 -8.76 1.90
CA MET A 141 8.11 -8.27 1.86
C MET A 141 7.90 -7.18 0.81
N ASP A 142 8.82 -6.22 0.72
CA ASP A 142 8.72 -5.09 -0.23
C ASP A 142 8.79 -5.61 -1.68
N GLU A 143 9.67 -6.59 -1.96
CA GLU A 143 9.74 -7.25 -3.27
C GLU A 143 8.48 -8.07 -3.58
N GLN A 144 7.94 -8.79 -2.59
CA GLN A 144 6.68 -9.53 -2.75
C GLN A 144 5.52 -8.58 -3.07
N ILE A 145 5.39 -7.46 -2.36
CA ILE A 145 4.40 -6.42 -2.64
C ILE A 145 4.56 -5.88 -4.07
N LEU A 146 5.80 -5.56 -4.48
CA LEU A 146 6.07 -5.09 -5.83
C LEU A 146 5.65 -6.11 -6.90
N ILE A 147 5.96 -7.40 -6.68
CA ILE A 147 5.56 -8.49 -7.59
C ILE A 147 4.03 -8.59 -7.66
N ILE A 148 3.33 -8.55 -6.52
CA ILE A 148 1.86 -8.61 -6.45
C ILE A 148 1.24 -7.41 -7.17
N ASN A 149 1.73 -6.19 -6.94
CA ASN A 149 1.24 -4.99 -7.61
C ASN A 149 1.44 -5.06 -9.13
N ASN A 150 2.60 -5.54 -9.58
CA ASN A 150 2.87 -5.76 -11.01
C ASN A 150 1.98 -6.85 -11.62
N LEU A 151 1.68 -7.92 -10.87
CA LEU A 151 0.72 -8.94 -11.29
C LEU A 151 -0.70 -8.36 -11.39
N ALA A 152 -1.13 -7.60 -10.39
CA ALA A 152 -2.44 -6.95 -10.38
C ALA A 152 -2.62 -6.04 -11.59
N LEU A 153 -1.65 -5.17 -11.87
CA LEU A 153 -1.65 -4.30 -13.05
C LEU A 153 -1.74 -5.09 -14.36
N ARG A 154 -0.89 -6.11 -14.54
CA ARG A 154 -0.88 -6.93 -15.77
C ARG A 154 -2.17 -7.72 -15.98
N LEU A 155 -2.79 -8.19 -14.90
CA LEU A 155 -4.05 -8.93 -14.93
C LEU A 155 -5.28 -8.01 -14.95
N GLY A 156 -5.08 -6.68 -15.02
CA GLY A 156 -6.18 -5.71 -14.99
C GLY A 156 -6.98 -5.73 -13.69
N LYS A 157 -6.35 -6.19 -12.59
CA LYS A 157 -6.90 -6.10 -11.25
C LYS A 157 -6.52 -4.73 -10.71
N ASN A 158 -7.51 -3.85 -10.58
CA ASN A 158 -7.32 -2.43 -10.24
C ASN A 158 -7.02 -2.23 -8.75
N PHE A 159 -5.94 -2.83 -8.26
CA PHE A 159 -5.50 -2.60 -6.89
C PHE A 159 -3.97 -2.57 -6.75
N GLU A 160 -3.53 -1.99 -5.64
CA GLU A 160 -2.16 -2.08 -5.15
C GLU A 160 -2.14 -2.29 -3.64
N ILE A 161 -1.00 -2.75 -3.13
CA ILE A 161 -0.67 -2.81 -1.71
C ILE A 161 0.48 -1.84 -1.46
N VAL A 162 0.40 -1.08 -0.38
CA VAL A 162 1.43 -0.13 0.04
C VAL A 162 1.66 -0.24 1.54
N ARG A 163 2.90 0.07 1.97
CA ARG A 163 3.24 0.19 3.39
C ARG A 163 3.14 1.64 3.85
N TRP A 164 3.16 1.85 5.16
CA TRP A 164 3.03 3.20 5.73
C TRP A 164 4.10 4.17 5.20
N LYS A 165 5.37 3.75 5.20
CA LYS A 165 6.49 4.55 4.68
C LYS A 165 6.26 5.01 3.24
N ASP A 166 5.80 4.10 2.38
CA ASP A 166 5.61 4.36 0.94
C ASP A 166 4.39 5.25 0.70
N TRP A 167 3.37 5.12 1.55
CA TRP A 167 2.19 5.97 1.53
C TRP A 167 2.51 7.41 1.90
N VAL A 168 3.18 7.63 3.04
CA VAL A 168 3.59 8.96 3.50
C VAL A 168 4.54 9.61 2.48
N ALA A 169 5.44 8.84 1.87
CA ALA A 169 6.33 9.32 0.80
C ALA A 169 5.61 9.80 -0.48
N ARG A 170 4.29 9.56 -0.62
CA ARG A 170 3.49 10.14 -1.72
C ARG A 170 3.26 11.65 -1.53
N ASP A 171 3.42 12.18 -0.33
CA ASP A 171 3.48 13.62 -0.11
C ASP A 171 4.84 14.18 -0.54
N LYS A 172 4.97 14.42 -1.86
CA LYS A 172 6.17 15.01 -2.44
C LYS A 172 6.43 16.46 -2.02
N SER A 173 5.43 17.12 -1.42
CA SER A 173 5.52 18.51 -0.99
C SER A 173 5.95 18.68 0.46
N GLU A 174 6.10 17.57 1.20
CA GLU A 174 6.37 17.54 2.64
C GLU A 174 5.34 18.33 3.49
N LYS A 175 4.15 18.58 2.96
CA LYS A 175 3.06 19.31 3.64
C LYS A 175 2.61 18.63 4.92
N LEU A 176 2.74 17.31 5.04
CA LEU A 176 2.45 16.59 6.28
C LEU A 176 3.28 17.12 7.45
N LYS A 177 4.56 17.47 7.23
CA LYS A 177 5.43 18.08 8.28
C LYS A 177 4.93 19.47 8.69
N GLU A 178 4.34 20.23 7.76
CA GLU A 178 3.74 21.54 8.06
C GLU A 178 2.38 21.43 8.76
N ILE A 179 1.60 20.40 8.43
CA ILE A 179 0.25 20.19 8.95
C ILE A 179 0.27 19.63 10.37
N GLN A 180 1.20 18.73 10.69
CA GLN A 180 1.27 18.07 12.01
C GLN A 180 1.29 19.07 13.20
N PRO A 181 2.11 20.15 13.19
CA PRO A 181 2.08 21.15 14.26
C PRO A 181 0.71 21.82 14.48
N LEU A 182 -0.16 21.88 13.46
CA LEU A 182 -1.48 22.49 13.56
C LEU A 182 -2.40 21.76 14.54
N TYR A 183 -2.17 20.47 14.81
CA TYR A 183 -2.95 19.72 15.80
C TYR A 183 -2.70 20.18 17.25
N ASN A 184 -1.63 20.94 17.48
CA ASN A 184 -1.36 21.56 18.78
C ASN A 184 -1.89 23.00 18.87
N SER A 185 -1.95 23.74 17.76
CA SER A 185 -2.29 25.16 17.74
C SER A 185 -3.73 25.46 17.31
N VAL A 186 -4.35 24.60 16.50
CA VAL A 186 -5.73 24.78 16.00
C VAL A 186 -6.71 24.05 16.91
N SER A 187 -7.59 24.81 17.57
CA SER A 187 -8.54 24.27 18.55
C SER A 187 -9.45 23.17 18.00
N GLY A 188 -9.93 23.31 16.76
CA GLY A 188 -10.78 22.32 16.11
C GLY A 188 -10.08 20.96 15.92
N LEU A 189 -8.85 20.99 15.39
CA LEU A 189 -8.03 19.78 15.19
C LEU A 189 -7.63 19.15 16.53
N LYS A 190 -7.16 19.96 17.48
CA LYS A 190 -6.79 19.51 18.83
C LYS A 190 -7.95 18.82 19.54
N ASN A 191 -9.15 19.43 19.49
CA ASN A 191 -10.35 18.86 20.09
C ASN A 191 -10.76 17.52 19.45
N GLY A 192 -10.53 17.37 18.14
CA GLY A 192 -10.72 16.09 17.45
C GLY A 192 -9.83 14.99 18.02
N ILE A 193 -8.53 15.27 18.17
CA ILE A 193 -7.56 14.35 18.81
C ILE A 193 -7.96 14.05 20.25
N ASP A 194 -8.23 15.06 21.07
CA ASP A 194 -8.57 14.88 22.49
C ASP A 194 -9.79 13.97 22.69
N LYS A 195 -10.81 14.11 21.83
CA LYS A 195 -11.99 13.23 21.84
C LYS A 195 -11.64 11.79 21.46
N SER A 196 -10.88 11.60 20.38
CA SER A 196 -10.44 10.26 19.95
C SER A 196 -9.60 9.56 21.02
N VAL A 197 -8.62 10.27 21.60
CA VAL A 197 -7.75 9.76 22.68
C VAL A 197 -8.58 9.34 23.89
N LYS A 198 -9.47 10.22 24.37
CA LYS A 198 -10.35 9.92 25.51
C LYS A 198 -11.19 8.66 25.26
N GLN A 199 -11.78 8.54 24.07
CA GLN A 199 -12.57 7.37 23.70
C GLN A 199 -11.74 6.08 23.62
N TYR A 200 -10.49 6.16 23.13
CA TYR A 200 -9.59 5.02 23.11
C TYR A 200 -9.21 4.58 24.52
N VAL A 201 -8.73 5.50 25.35
CA VAL A 201 -8.29 5.22 26.73
C VAL A 201 -9.42 4.59 27.53
N GLN A 202 -10.64 5.12 27.43
CA GLN A 202 -11.83 4.54 28.07
C GLN A 202 -12.10 3.07 27.71
N ARG A 203 -11.77 2.65 26.48
CA ARG A 203 -11.96 1.26 26.02
C ARG A 203 -10.75 0.38 26.31
N ALA A 204 -9.55 0.95 26.27
CA ALA A 204 -8.29 0.22 26.37
C ALA A 204 -7.87 -0.01 27.82
N LEU A 205 -8.26 0.86 28.75
CA LEU A 205 -7.85 0.83 30.15
C LEU A 205 -8.29 -0.47 30.83
N LYS A 206 -7.34 -1.35 31.13
CA LYS A 206 -7.51 -2.53 31.97
C LYS A 206 -6.91 -2.29 33.35
N LYS A 207 -7.20 -3.20 34.29
CA LYS A 207 -6.64 -3.15 35.63
C LYS A 207 -5.11 -3.26 35.56
N GLY A 208 -4.43 -2.20 36.00
CA GLY A 208 -2.96 -2.12 35.99
C GLY A 208 -2.36 -1.32 34.84
N ASP A 209 -3.18 -0.86 33.88
CA ASP A 209 -2.69 -0.02 32.78
C ASP A 209 -2.49 1.44 33.24
N GLU A 210 -1.45 2.07 32.72
CA GLU A 210 -1.16 3.48 32.95
C GLU A 210 -1.93 4.35 31.95
N ALA A 211 -3.02 4.99 32.41
CA ALA A 211 -3.86 5.84 31.57
C ALA A 211 -3.06 6.95 30.86
N ALA A 212 -2.09 7.56 31.57
CA ALA A 212 -1.23 8.60 31.01
C ALA A 212 -0.39 8.11 29.82
N LEU A 213 0.14 6.88 29.89
CA LEU A 213 0.88 6.27 28.80
C LEU A 213 -0.03 5.99 27.59
N LEU A 214 -1.23 5.47 27.82
CA LEU A 214 -2.21 5.26 26.74
C LEU A 214 -2.61 6.58 26.09
N GLU A 215 -2.81 7.64 26.86
CA GLU A 215 -3.09 8.99 26.36
C GLU A 215 -1.94 9.52 25.50
N HIS A 216 -0.71 9.41 26.00
CA HIS A 216 0.49 9.85 25.31
C HIS A 216 0.68 9.12 23.96
N ARG A 217 0.66 7.78 23.99
CA ARG A 217 0.77 6.94 22.77
C ARG A 217 -0.29 7.29 21.73
N SER A 218 -1.56 7.38 22.17
CA SER A 218 -2.69 7.62 21.27
C SER A 218 -2.66 9.01 20.65
N ARG A 219 -2.23 10.02 21.40
CA ARG A 219 -2.14 11.40 20.90
C ARG A 219 -1.14 11.50 19.77
N ASP A 220 0.05 10.95 19.95
CA ASP A 220 1.11 11.05 18.95
C ASP A 220 0.80 10.21 17.73
N TYR A 221 0.26 9.00 17.92
CA TYR A 221 -0.25 8.15 16.84
C TYR A 221 -1.28 8.90 15.99
N LEU A 222 -2.31 9.47 16.61
CA LEU A 222 -3.38 10.14 15.87
C LEU A 222 -2.94 11.47 15.24
N THR A 223 -1.95 12.14 15.81
CA THR A 223 -1.38 13.38 15.24
C THR A 223 -0.63 13.09 13.95
N GLU A 224 0.06 11.94 13.86
CA GLU A 224 0.70 11.48 12.63
C GLU A 224 -0.33 10.87 11.65
N GLU A 225 -1.24 10.02 12.14
CA GLU A 225 -2.17 9.26 11.30
C GLU A 225 -3.21 10.14 10.62
N SER A 226 -3.80 11.09 11.36
CA SER A 226 -4.95 11.86 10.87
C SER A 226 -4.67 12.62 9.57
N PRO A 227 -3.60 13.42 9.44
CA PRO A 227 -3.31 14.09 8.17
C PRO A 227 -2.82 13.10 7.09
N ALA A 228 -2.05 12.06 7.45
CA ALA A 228 -1.59 11.06 6.50
C ALA A 228 -2.74 10.23 5.91
N VAL A 229 -3.80 9.97 6.66
CA VAL A 229 -4.98 9.23 6.17
C VAL A 229 -5.95 10.17 5.48
N MET A 230 -6.35 11.29 6.09
CA MET A 230 -7.43 12.14 5.56
C MET A 230 -6.94 13.16 4.54
N TRP A 231 -5.97 13.99 4.92
CA TRP A 231 -5.48 15.07 4.06
C TRP A 231 -4.78 14.51 2.82
N LEU A 232 -3.87 13.54 3.00
CA LEU A 232 -3.13 12.98 1.87
C LEU A 232 -4.04 12.17 0.93
N SER A 233 -5.03 11.44 1.44
CA SER A 233 -6.04 10.79 0.59
C SER A 233 -6.78 11.81 -0.28
N ALA A 234 -7.19 12.94 0.31
CA ALA A 234 -7.84 14.00 -0.44
C ALA A 234 -6.92 14.60 -1.51
N ALA A 235 -5.67 14.91 -1.14
CA ALA A 235 -4.67 15.45 -2.07
C ALA A 235 -4.36 14.49 -3.24
N LEU A 236 -4.39 13.18 -2.99
CA LEU A 236 -4.17 12.14 -4.01
C LEU A 236 -5.45 11.76 -4.78
N GLY A 237 -6.57 12.45 -4.54
CA GLY A 237 -7.83 12.27 -5.27
C GLY A 237 -8.61 11.00 -4.89
N TYR A 238 -8.40 10.46 -3.69
CA TYR A 238 -9.22 9.35 -3.20
C TYR A 238 -10.63 9.84 -2.86
N ASN A 239 -11.63 9.06 -3.25
CA ASN A 239 -13.04 9.32 -2.95
C ASN A 239 -13.43 8.77 -1.59
N PHE A 240 -12.92 7.58 -1.26
CA PHE A 240 -13.28 6.85 -0.05
C PHE A 240 -12.09 6.30 0.71
N ILE A 241 -12.23 6.26 2.03
CA ILE A 241 -11.39 5.52 2.96
C ILE A 241 -12.27 4.44 3.59
N ILE A 242 -11.90 3.18 3.38
CA ILE A 242 -12.65 1.99 3.80
C ILE A 242 -11.96 1.39 5.02
N TYR A 243 -12.72 1.21 6.11
CA TYR A 243 -12.20 0.62 7.35
C TYR A 243 -13.29 -0.12 8.14
N PRO A 244 -12.98 -1.25 8.78
CA PRO A 244 -13.91 -1.93 9.69
C PRO A 244 -13.95 -1.21 11.04
N GLY A 245 -14.70 -0.11 11.07
CA GLY A 245 -14.90 0.74 12.23
C GLY A 245 -15.53 2.07 11.84
N GLU A 246 -16.00 2.80 12.84
CA GLU A 246 -16.53 4.14 12.64
C GLU A 246 -15.39 5.14 12.41
N SER A 247 -15.66 6.24 11.70
CA SER A 247 -14.66 7.30 11.58
C SER A 247 -14.38 7.91 12.96
N LEU A 248 -13.11 8.23 13.21
CA LEU A 248 -12.68 8.83 14.46
C LEU A 248 -12.96 10.34 14.44
N PRO A 249 -13.29 10.97 15.59
CA PRO A 249 -13.46 12.42 15.68
C PRO A 249 -12.28 13.23 15.13
N SER A 250 -11.05 12.74 15.30
CA SER A 250 -9.83 13.33 14.75
C SER A 250 -9.82 13.33 13.22
N PHE A 251 -10.27 12.25 12.59
CA PHE A 251 -10.35 12.15 11.14
C PHE A 251 -11.45 13.06 10.56
N ASP A 252 -12.62 13.10 11.19
CA ASP A 252 -13.69 14.02 10.80
C ASP A 252 -13.21 15.48 10.91
N ALA A 253 -12.58 15.86 12.02
CA ALA A 253 -12.02 17.20 12.21
C ALA A 253 -10.95 17.54 11.16
N THR A 254 -10.11 16.57 10.78
CA THR A 254 -9.09 16.74 9.73
C THR A 254 -9.73 16.99 8.38
N ARG A 255 -10.73 16.18 8.00
CA ARG A 255 -11.44 16.34 6.74
C ARG A 255 -12.14 17.70 6.69
N ASP A 256 -12.86 18.06 7.75
CA ASP A 256 -13.65 19.29 7.78
C ASP A 256 -12.79 20.55 7.80
N TYR A 257 -11.56 20.49 8.36
CA TYR A 257 -10.63 21.62 8.37
C TYR A 257 -9.91 21.80 7.02
N PHE A 258 -9.49 20.71 6.36
CA PHE A 258 -8.65 20.80 5.17
C PHE A 258 -9.35 20.52 3.84
N VAL A 259 -10.50 19.87 3.79
CA VAL A 259 -11.18 19.49 2.53
C VAL A 259 -12.38 20.41 2.32
N LEU A 260 -12.15 21.50 1.60
CA LEU A 260 -13.05 22.65 1.53
C LEU A 260 -13.62 22.84 0.14
N LYS A 261 -14.74 23.58 0.05
CA LYS A 261 -15.36 23.94 -1.23
C LYS A 261 -14.55 25.06 -1.90
N ASN A 262 -14.43 25.01 -3.22
CA ASN A 262 -13.87 26.12 -4.00
C ASN A 262 -14.58 27.44 -3.67
N HIS A 263 -13.78 28.48 -3.49
CA HIS A 263 -14.25 29.85 -3.50
C HIS A 263 -14.73 30.19 -4.91
N ALA A 264 -15.96 30.68 -5.03
CA ALA A 264 -16.52 31.13 -6.29
C ALA A 264 -17.02 32.56 -6.10
N PRO A 265 -16.60 33.51 -6.95
CA PRO A 265 -17.19 34.83 -6.95
C PRO A 265 -18.71 34.71 -7.09
N TYR A 266 -19.45 35.51 -6.32
CA TYR A 266 -20.90 35.56 -6.40
C TYR A 266 -21.38 37.01 -6.38
N VAL A 267 -22.55 37.24 -6.98
CA VAL A 267 -23.17 38.56 -6.99
C VAL A 267 -24.17 38.66 -5.84
N PHE A 268 -23.98 39.64 -4.97
CA PHE A 268 -24.90 39.98 -3.90
C PHE A 268 -25.23 41.46 -3.98
N GLU A 269 -26.52 41.79 -4.06
CA GLU A 269 -27.02 43.17 -4.17
C GLU A 269 -26.38 43.97 -5.32
N GLY A 270 -26.13 43.30 -6.45
CA GLY A 270 -25.55 43.93 -7.65
C GLY A 270 -24.02 44.16 -7.57
N GLN A 271 -23.38 43.75 -6.48
CA GLN A 271 -21.92 43.79 -6.34
C GLN A 271 -21.32 42.40 -6.53
N SER A 272 -20.24 42.32 -7.31
CA SER A 272 -19.42 41.10 -7.39
C SER A 272 -18.59 40.99 -6.13
N ILE A 273 -18.89 39.99 -5.29
CA ILE A 273 -18.10 39.69 -4.09
C ILE A 273 -17.05 38.66 -4.46
N GLU A 274 -15.78 39.05 -4.31
CA GLU A 274 -14.65 38.13 -4.36
C GLU A 274 -14.50 37.44 -3.00
N ASP A 275 -14.63 36.12 -2.98
CA ASP A 275 -14.45 35.31 -1.78
C ASP A 275 -12.95 34.99 -1.62
N ASN A 276 -12.22 35.93 -1.01
CA ASN A 276 -10.80 35.75 -0.72
C ASN A 276 -10.62 34.61 0.29
N CYS A 277 -9.84 33.59 -0.09
CA CYS A 277 -9.59 32.43 0.76
C CYS A 277 -8.89 32.84 2.07
N THR A 278 -9.61 32.81 3.19
CA THR A 278 -9.06 33.02 4.53
C THR A 278 -8.69 31.71 5.25
N HIS A 279 -8.79 30.58 4.53
CA HIS A 279 -8.49 29.26 5.08
C HIS A 279 -6.97 29.05 5.22
N ASP A 280 -6.60 28.01 5.97
CA ASP A 280 -5.21 27.59 6.11
C ASP A 280 -4.56 27.36 4.72
N LYS A 281 -3.29 27.75 4.57
CA LYS A 281 -2.54 27.56 3.32
C LYS A 281 -2.44 26.10 2.86
N ASN A 282 -2.69 25.16 3.77
CA ASN A 282 -2.70 23.72 3.52
C ASN A 282 -4.08 23.16 3.20
N ALA A 283 -5.13 23.99 3.21
CA ALA A 283 -6.45 23.61 2.75
C ALA A 283 -6.43 23.20 1.27
N LEU A 284 -7.29 22.24 0.95
CA LEU A 284 -7.51 21.66 -0.36
C LEU A 284 -8.93 22.05 -0.81
N HIS A 285 -9.03 22.77 -1.91
CA HIS A 285 -10.30 23.25 -2.43
C HIS A 285 -10.80 22.35 -3.56
N PHE A 286 -12.05 21.91 -3.44
CA PHE A 286 -12.73 21.07 -4.41
C PHE A 286 -14.07 21.68 -4.83
N GLU A 287 -14.48 21.44 -6.07
CA GLU A 287 -15.82 21.79 -6.53
C GLU A 287 -16.90 21.03 -5.75
N THR A 288 -16.65 19.74 -5.48
CA THR A 288 -17.57 18.86 -4.72
C THR A 288 -16.82 18.14 -3.57
N PRO A 289 -16.53 18.81 -2.45
CA PRO A 289 -15.80 18.21 -1.32
C PRO A 289 -16.47 16.94 -0.77
N ALA A 290 -17.79 16.87 -0.87
CA ALA A 290 -18.59 15.71 -0.48
C ALA A 290 -18.26 14.42 -1.27
N ARG A 291 -17.44 14.49 -2.33
CA ARG A 291 -16.95 13.35 -3.12
C ARG A 291 -15.49 12.97 -2.83
N THR A 292 -14.86 13.58 -1.83
CA THR A 292 -13.43 13.42 -1.55
C THR A 292 -13.21 12.87 -0.13
N ALA A 293 -12.30 11.89 0.00
CA ALA A 293 -11.84 11.31 1.28
C ALA A 293 -12.96 11.01 2.29
N ASN A 294 -14.06 10.40 1.82
CA ASN A 294 -15.19 10.04 2.67
C ASN A 294 -14.96 8.69 3.37
N TRP A 295 -15.46 8.54 4.60
CA TRP A 295 -15.37 7.27 5.30
C TRP A 295 -16.44 6.26 4.86
N LEU A 296 -16.04 5.02 4.61
CA LEU A 296 -16.92 3.86 4.44
C LEU A 296 -16.63 2.83 5.52
N GLU A 297 -17.63 2.56 6.36
CA GLU A 297 -17.56 1.53 7.38
C GLU A 297 -17.86 0.15 6.76
N VAL A 298 -17.01 -0.82 7.05
CA VAL A 298 -17.22 -2.21 6.64
C VAL A 298 -18.21 -2.90 7.59
N SER A 299 -19.20 -3.60 7.04
CA SER A 299 -19.98 -4.60 7.76
C SER A 299 -19.83 -5.96 7.11
N PHE A 300 -20.02 -7.03 7.87
CA PHE A 300 -19.88 -8.40 7.38
C PHE A 300 -21.20 -9.15 7.40
N LYS A 301 -21.37 -10.04 6.40
CA LYS A 301 -22.47 -10.99 6.35
C LYS A 301 -21.93 -12.41 6.36
N MET A 302 -22.37 -13.18 7.36
CA MET A 302 -22.13 -14.61 7.50
C MET A 302 -23.25 -15.39 6.83
N SER A 303 -22.94 -16.55 6.28
CA SER A 303 -23.95 -17.52 5.83
C SER A 303 -23.41 -18.93 5.84
N TYR A 304 -24.29 -19.91 5.99
CA TYR A 304 -23.91 -21.32 5.89
C TYR A 304 -23.38 -21.63 4.50
N SER A 305 -22.23 -22.30 4.43
CA SER A 305 -21.74 -22.87 3.19
C SER A 305 -22.79 -23.80 2.60
N ALA A 306 -23.09 -23.63 1.31
CA ALA A 306 -24.08 -24.46 0.61
C ALA A 306 -23.74 -25.97 0.67
N ALA A 307 -22.48 -26.31 0.95
CA ALA A 307 -21.98 -27.68 1.07
C ALA A 307 -22.56 -28.48 2.26
N LEU A 308 -23.17 -27.84 3.27
CA LEU A 308 -23.76 -28.51 4.43
C LEU A 308 -25.26 -28.85 4.27
N LYS A 309 -25.85 -28.65 3.08
CA LYS A 309 -27.25 -29.03 2.80
C LYS A 309 -27.44 -30.48 2.37
N THR A 310 -26.53 -31.39 2.67
CA THR A 310 -26.82 -32.83 2.62
C THR A 310 -27.68 -33.21 3.82
N LYS A 311 -29.01 -33.07 3.66
CA LYS A 311 -29.96 -33.69 4.58
C LYS A 311 -29.61 -35.19 4.67
N PRO A 312 -29.56 -35.80 5.87
CA PRO A 312 -29.54 -37.24 5.95
C PRO A 312 -30.83 -37.74 5.29
N GLN A 313 -30.68 -38.49 4.20
CA GLN A 313 -31.76 -39.34 3.73
C GLN A 313 -32.04 -40.32 4.87
N ASN A 314 -33.10 -40.05 5.63
CA ASN A 314 -33.76 -41.07 6.42
C ASN A 314 -34.24 -42.14 5.43
N SER A 315 -33.42 -43.16 5.24
CA SER A 315 -33.88 -44.46 4.79
C SER A 315 -34.86 -44.98 5.85
N SER A 316 -36.14 -44.79 5.59
CA SER A 316 -37.19 -45.57 6.22
C SER A 316 -36.94 -47.04 5.86
N GLN A 317 -36.20 -47.76 6.71
CA GLN A 317 -36.16 -49.21 6.72
C GLN A 317 -37.55 -49.72 7.09
N GLY A 318 -38.30 -50.13 6.06
CA GLY A 318 -39.39 -51.07 6.21
C GLY A 318 -38.82 -52.42 6.63
N PHE A 319 -39.28 -52.90 7.78
CA PHE A 319 -39.11 -54.25 8.27
C PHE A 319 -39.84 -55.24 7.34
N PHE A 320 -39.11 -56.09 6.60
CA PHE A 320 -39.60 -57.39 6.14
C PHE A 320 -38.44 -58.39 5.98
N LYS A 321 -38.74 -59.65 6.31
CA LYS A 321 -37.87 -60.82 6.56
C LYS A 321 -37.24 -61.46 5.31
N GLN A 322 -36.08 -62.11 5.54
CA GLN A 322 -35.49 -63.33 4.93
C GLN A 322 -35.27 -63.33 3.40
N SER A 323 -34.07 -63.58 2.85
CA SER A 323 -33.36 -64.87 2.80
C SER A 323 -31.92 -64.69 2.24
N ALA A 324 -31.00 -65.60 2.57
CA ALA A 324 -29.63 -65.70 2.00
C ALA A 324 -29.61 -66.56 0.70
N PRO A 325 -28.43 -66.93 0.13
CA PRO A 325 -27.37 -66.14 -0.52
C PRO A 325 -26.99 -66.68 -1.94
N GLU A 326 -26.21 -65.94 -2.75
CA GLU A 326 -25.38 -66.45 -3.87
C GLU A 326 -24.46 -65.30 -4.36
N LEU A 327 -23.13 -65.33 -4.15
CA LEU A 327 -22.02 -65.98 -4.90
C LEU A 327 -21.57 -65.27 -6.20
N THR A 328 -20.23 -65.28 -6.37
CA THR A 328 -19.40 -64.93 -7.55
C THR A 328 -19.11 -63.43 -7.73
N GLY A 329 -17.87 -62.97 -7.55
CA GLY A 329 -16.73 -63.04 -8.49
C GLY A 329 -16.34 -61.58 -8.80
N GLY A 330 -15.10 -61.10 -8.87
CA GLY A 330 -13.75 -61.65 -8.88
C GLY A 330 -12.83 -60.54 -9.40
N ALA A 331 -11.54 -60.63 -9.02
CA ALA A 331 -10.34 -60.14 -9.72
C ALA A 331 -10.15 -58.61 -9.87
N ASP A 332 -9.16 -58.02 -9.16
CA ASP A 332 -7.77 -57.73 -9.63
C ASP A 332 -7.72 -56.52 -10.59
N SER A 333 -6.74 -55.62 -10.62
CA SER A 333 -5.32 -55.57 -10.21
C SER A 333 -4.93 -54.07 -10.32
N SER A 334 -4.32 -53.43 -9.33
CA SER A 334 -2.87 -53.37 -9.08
C SER A 334 -2.04 -52.53 -10.09
N ILE A 335 -1.18 -51.66 -9.52
CA ILE A 335 0.15 -51.25 -10.03
C ILE A 335 0.11 -50.20 -11.19
N ASP A 336 0.93 -49.13 -11.28
CA ASP A 336 2.32 -48.96 -10.86
C ASP A 336 2.77 -47.52 -10.57
N ARG A 337 3.93 -47.49 -9.91
CA ARG A 337 4.88 -46.41 -9.69
C ARG A 337 5.44 -45.85 -11.00
N PHE A 338 5.81 -44.57 -10.99
CA PHE A 338 7.06 -44.13 -11.63
C PHE A 338 7.77 -43.08 -10.78
N ARG A 339 9.09 -43.28 -10.66
CA ARG A 339 10.04 -42.55 -9.84
C ARG A 339 11.24 -42.23 -10.75
N LEU A 340 11.89 -41.07 -10.53
CA LEU A 340 13.32 -40.76 -10.75
C LEU A 340 13.77 -40.52 -12.21
N PHE A 341 14.68 -39.61 -12.63
CA PHE A 341 15.75 -38.69 -12.12
C PHE A 341 16.13 -37.74 -13.33
N PRO A 342 17.18 -36.87 -13.37
CA PRO A 342 18.20 -36.51 -12.38
C PRO A 342 18.43 -34.99 -12.17
N THR A 343 19.20 -34.75 -11.10
CA THR A 343 19.96 -33.57 -10.69
C THR A 343 21.05 -33.12 -11.66
N THR A 344 21.30 -31.81 -11.73
CA THR A 344 22.59 -31.23 -12.14
C THR A 344 23.12 -30.27 -11.07
N LYS A 345 24.35 -30.54 -10.60
CA LYS A 345 25.18 -29.69 -9.74
C LYS A 345 26.01 -28.72 -10.58
N SER A 346 26.10 -27.47 -10.15
CA SER A 346 27.27 -26.56 -10.24
C SER A 346 26.85 -25.26 -9.58
N GLY A 347 27.61 -24.52 -8.78
CA GLY A 347 29.01 -24.56 -8.37
C GLY A 347 29.20 -23.24 -7.62
N ALA A 348 29.80 -23.30 -6.43
CA ALA A 348 30.03 -22.12 -5.60
C ALA A 348 31.14 -21.24 -6.20
N GLY A 349 30.93 -19.93 -6.18
CA GLY A 349 31.93 -18.92 -6.52
C GLY A 349 31.63 -17.63 -5.77
N SER A 350 32.39 -17.39 -4.70
CA SER A 350 32.44 -16.16 -3.93
C SER A 350 33.33 -15.15 -4.65
N ALA A 351 32.86 -13.90 -4.82
CA ALA A 351 33.73 -12.73 -4.95
C ALA A 351 32.96 -11.46 -4.57
N GLU A 352 33.44 -10.78 -3.53
CA GLU A 352 33.03 -9.47 -3.06
C GLU A 352 33.45 -8.35 -4.02
N GLY A 353 32.69 -7.24 -3.99
CA GLY A 353 33.13 -5.92 -4.48
C GLY A 353 32.47 -5.45 -5.77
N THR A 354 31.21 -5.02 -5.73
CA THR A 354 30.58 -4.33 -6.88
C THR A 354 30.44 -2.82 -6.64
N SER A 355 31.19 -2.06 -7.44
CA SER A 355 31.03 -0.61 -7.67
C SER A 355 29.61 -0.25 -8.12
N THR A 356 29.11 0.91 -7.68
CA THR A 356 27.81 1.51 -8.02
C THR A 356 27.56 1.66 -9.53
N THR A 357 28.60 1.73 -10.35
CA THR A 357 28.49 1.78 -11.83
C THR A 357 27.93 0.51 -12.45
N ASN A 358 28.15 -0.67 -11.84
CA ASN A 358 27.63 -1.94 -12.37
C ASN A 358 26.12 -2.11 -12.16
N LYS A 359 25.55 -1.49 -11.11
CA LYS A 359 24.11 -1.59 -10.82
C LYS A 359 23.27 -0.82 -11.85
N SER A 360 23.70 0.40 -12.22
CA SER A 360 23.01 1.21 -13.22
C SER A 360 23.12 0.61 -14.63
N LEU A 361 24.25 0.00 -14.97
CA LEU A 361 24.42 -0.70 -16.24
C LEU A 361 23.53 -1.96 -16.32
N ASN A 362 23.43 -2.72 -15.23
CA ASN A 362 22.56 -3.90 -15.17
C ASN A 362 21.07 -3.54 -15.26
N ALA A 363 20.63 -2.43 -14.65
CA ALA A 363 19.27 -1.91 -14.78
C ALA A 363 18.95 -1.47 -16.22
N LEU A 364 19.90 -0.81 -16.89
CA LEU A 364 19.79 -0.44 -18.31
C LEU A 364 19.71 -1.66 -19.22
N LEU A 365 20.59 -2.65 -19.03
CA LEU A 365 20.61 -3.90 -19.78
C LEU A 365 19.33 -4.72 -19.57
N TYR A 366 18.78 -4.70 -18.35
CA TYR A 366 17.50 -5.32 -18.04
C TYR A 366 16.33 -4.62 -18.75
N GLY A 367 16.30 -3.28 -18.75
CA GLY A 367 15.31 -2.49 -19.49
C GLY A 367 15.36 -2.73 -21.00
N LEU A 368 16.57 -2.82 -21.57
CA LEU A 368 16.80 -3.13 -22.99
C LEU A 368 16.41 -4.58 -23.33
N GLY A 369 16.70 -5.56 -22.45
CA GLY A 369 16.28 -6.95 -22.60
C GLY A 369 14.76 -7.11 -22.61
N MET A 370 14.04 -6.35 -21.78
CA MET A 370 12.58 -6.32 -21.74
C MET A 370 11.96 -5.69 -23.00
N ALA A 371 12.64 -4.71 -23.61
CA ALA A 371 12.24 -4.13 -24.88
C ALA A 371 12.48 -5.08 -26.07
N SER A 372 13.60 -5.82 -26.06
CA SER A 372 14.01 -6.74 -27.11
C SER A 372 13.07 -7.95 -27.24
N ASN A 373 12.53 -8.46 -26.13
CA ASN A 373 11.60 -9.59 -26.14
C ASN A 373 10.21 -9.28 -26.75
N LYS A 374 9.90 -8.01 -27.05
CA LYS A 374 8.63 -7.60 -27.68
C LYS A 374 8.76 -7.21 -29.15
N VAL A 375 9.96 -7.18 -29.72
CA VAL A 375 10.20 -6.78 -31.11
C VAL A 375 10.71 -7.99 -31.90
N GLN A 376 9.98 -8.40 -32.94
CA GLN A 376 10.50 -9.32 -33.94
C GLN A 376 11.59 -8.62 -34.74
N GLY A 377 12.84 -8.73 -34.27
CA GLY A 377 14.02 -8.14 -34.89
C GLY A 377 15.21 -8.18 -33.94
N ARG A 378 15.88 -9.34 -33.86
CA ARG A 378 16.97 -9.62 -32.91
C ARG A 378 18.25 -8.81 -33.14
N ASP A 379 18.41 -8.18 -34.29
CA ASP A 379 19.74 -7.76 -34.74
C ASP A 379 20.15 -6.35 -34.27
N ALA A 380 19.22 -5.42 -34.08
CA ALA A 380 19.56 -4.02 -33.72
C ALA A 380 19.86 -3.82 -32.23
N ALA A 381 19.16 -4.53 -31.34
CA ALA A 381 19.35 -4.39 -29.89
C ALA A 381 20.59 -5.15 -29.39
N SER A 382 20.93 -6.29 -30.01
CA SER A 382 22.10 -7.08 -29.64
C SER A 382 23.42 -6.39 -30.00
N ASP A 383 23.46 -5.63 -31.11
CA ASP A 383 24.66 -4.89 -31.54
C ASP A 383 24.91 -3.65 -30.65
N LEU A 384 23.85 -3.08 -30.05
CA LEU A 384 23.96 -1.98 -29.09
C LEU A 384 24.52 -2.45 -27.73
N VAL A 385 24.14 -3.66 -27.30
CA VAL A 385 24.59 -4.26 -26.03
C VAL A 385 26.07 -4.66 -26.06
N LEU A 386 26.59 -5.06 -27.23
CA LEU A 386 27.99 -5.48 -27.39
C LEU A 386 29.01 -4.32 -27.39
N ARG A 387 28.56 -3.06 -27.44
CA ARG A 387 29.44 -1.88 -27.56
C ARG A 387 29.55 -1.01 -26.30
N LEU A 388 28.86 -1.36 -25.23
CA LEU A 388 28.89 -0.58 -23.99
C LEU A 388 30.13 -0.93 -23.16
N SER A 389 31.05 0.03 -23.05
CA SER A 389 32.22 -0.05 -22.17
C SER A 389 31.87 0.43 -20.75
N PRO A 390 32.45 -0.15 -19.68
CA PRO A 390 32.18 0.23 -18.28
C PRO A 390 32.40 1.71 -17.92
N ASN A 391 33.09 2.47 -18.79
CA ASN A 391 33.48 3.87 -18.54
C ASN A 391 32.67 4.91 -19.34
N GLN A 392 31.57 4.53 -19.99
CA GLN A 392 30.77 5.50 -20.75
C GLN A 392 29.88 6.37 -19.86
N ASP A 393 29.79 7.65 -20.22
CA ASP A 393 28.86 8.60 -19.62
C ASP A 393 27.41 8.12 -19.84
N LEU A 394 26.78 7.69 -18.75
CA LEU A 394 25.41 7.17 -18.73
C LEU A 394 24.40 8.15 -19.34
N THR A 395 24.67 9.46 -19.31
CA THR A 395 23.84 10.49 -19.93
C THR A 395 23.86 10.36 -21.45
N LYS A 396 25.04 10.12 -22.04
CA LYS A 396 25.20 9.91 -23.49
C LYS A 396 24.58 8.59 -23.93
N VAL A 397 24.67 7.55 -23.10
CA VAL A 397 24.02 6.27 -23.35
C VAL A 397 22.50 6.42 -23.32
N ALA A 398 21.94 7.09 -22.31
CA ALA A 398 20.51 7.36 -22.20
C ALA A 398 19.99 8.18 -23.39
N GLN A 399 20.75 9.20 -23.80
CA GLN A 399 20.44 10.02 -24.97
C GLN A 399 20.43 9.18 -26.24
N GLY A 400 21.47 8.37 -26.48
CA GLY A 400 21.55 7.50 -27.66
C GLY A 400 20.40 6.49 -27.74
N VAL A 401 20.02 5.87 -26.61
CA VAL A 401 18.88 4.95 -26.54
C VAL A 401 17.56 5.69 -26.80
N SER A 402 17.38 6.87 -26.22
CA SER A 402 16.16 7.67 -26.41
C SER A 402 16.00 8.11 -27.87
N GLU A 403 17.09 8.56 -28.50
CA GLU A 403 17.09 8.91 -29.92
C GLU A 403 16.81 7.71 -30.82
N ALA A 404 17.36 6.54 -30.51
CA ALA A 404 17.09 5.31 -31.26
C ALA A 404 15.60 4.88 -31.15
N ILE A 405 15.01 4.96 -29.97
CA ILE A 405 13.57 4.68 -29.76
C ILE A 405 12.71 5.66 -30.58
N LEU A 406 13.03 6.95 -30.54
CA LEU A 406 12.29 7.98 -31.26
C LEU A 406 12.40 7.81 -32.79
N LYS A 407 13.57 7.43 -33.30
CA LYS A 407 13.85 7.21 -34.73
C LYS A 407 13.37 5.85 -35.27
N SER A 408 13.02 4.89 -34.41
CA SER A 408 12.54 3.56 -34.83
C SER A 408 11.17 3.62 -35.55
N ASP A 409 10.81 2.59 -36.30
CA ASP A 409 9.48 2.48 -36.94
C ASP A 409 8.39 1.93 -36.00
N LEU A 410 8.63 1.96 -34.68
CA LEU A 410 7.68 1.45 -33.69
C LEU A 410 6.40 2.32 -33.62
N PRO A 411 5.24 1.72 -33.30
CA PRO A 411 4.03 2.48 -33.01
C PRO A 411 4.27 3.50 -31.89
N ILE A 412 3.65 4.68 -31.99
CA ILE A 412 3.89 5.81 -31.09
C ILE A 412 3.66 5.45 -29.60
N ASN A 413 2.65 4.64 -29.30
CA ASN A 413 2.36 4.18 -27.94
C ASN A 413 3.48 3.29 -27.38
N THR A 414 4.11 2.46 -28.22
CA THR A 414 5.24 1.62 -27.83
C THR A 414 6.48 2.48 -27.56
N LYS A 415 6.73 3.51 -28.37
CA LYS A 415 7.81 4.48 -28.13
C LYS A 415 7.65 5.17 -26.78
N TYR A 416 6.44 5.64 -26.44
CA TYR A 416 6.16 6.27 -25.15
C TYR A 416 6.40 5.33 -23.98
N GLN A 417 5.94 4.08 -24.05
CA GLN A 417 6.17 3.10 -22.97
C GLN A 417 7.66 2.80 -22.78
N LEU A 418 8.42 2.66 -23.86
CA LEU A 418 9.86 2.39 -23.80
C LEU A 418 10.62 3.57 -23.18
N LEU A 419 10.30 4.81 -23.57
CA LEU A 419 10.89 6.01 -22.98
C LEU A 419 10.52 6.17 -21.51
N PHE A 420 9.27 5.88 -21.14
CA PHE A 420 8.82 5.94 -19.75
C PHE A 420 9.58 4.94 -18.87
N ASN A 421 9.73 3.70 -19.33
CA ASN A 421 10.49 2.68 -18.61
C ASN A 421 11.98 3.04 -18.49
N LEU A 422 12.56 3.66 -19.52
CA LEU A 422 13.93 4.16 -19.48
C LEU A 422 14.09 5.25 -18.41
N ILE A 423 13.17 6.21 -18.36
CA ILE A 423 13.18 7.28 -17.34
C ILE A 423 13.00 6.71 -15.93
N ALA A 424 12.10 5.74 -15.74
CA ALA A 424 11.91 5.08 -14.46
C ALA A 424 13.20 4.40 -13.96
N ALA A 425 13.84 3.61 -14.83
CA ALA A 425 15.10 2.94 -14.50
C ALA A 425 16.23 3.93 -14.14
N PHE A 426 16.29 5.09 -14.80
CA PHE A 426 17.27 6.13 -14.48
C PHE A 426 16.95 6.88 -13.18
N SER A 427 15.67 7.10 -12.90
CA SER A 427 15.23 7.79 -11.68
C SER A 427 15.53 6.97 -10.44
N ASP A 428 15.35 5.65 -10.52
CA ASP A 428 15.66 4.72 -9.43
C ASP A 428 17.18 4.63 -9.16
N SER A 429 18.01 4.84 -10.19
CA SER A 429 19.47 4.77 -10.06
C SER A 429 20.12 5.99 -9.38
N LYS A 430 19.45 7.16 -9.37
CA LYS A 430 19.99 8.39 -8.79
C LYS A 430 19.80 8.50 -7.27
N VAL A 431 19.03 7.60 -6.66
CA VAL A 431 18.73 7.64 -5.21
C VAL A 431 19.89 7.13 -4.34
N HIS A 432 20.96 6.58 -4.92
CA HIS A 432 22.07 5.94 -4.17
C HIS A 432 23.48 6.49 -4.44
N ILE A 433 23.62 7.73 -4.87
CA ILE A 433 24.94 8.38 -4.95
C ILE A 433 25.12 9.25 -3.70
N GLU A 434 25.72 8.68 -2.64
CA GLU A 434 26.29 9.51 -1.58
C GLU A 434 27.53 10.26 -2.11
N PRO A 435 27.72 11.54 -1.76
CA PRO A 435 28.92 12.27 -2.13
C PRO A 435 30.13 11.71 -1.38
N SER A 436 31.10 11.15 -2.11
CA SER A 436 32.37 10.71 -1.51
C SER A 436 33.20 11.92 -1.06
N THR A 437 33.31 12.13 0.24
CA THR A 437 34.29 13.03 0.83
C THR A 437 35.65 12.34 0.92
N THR A 438 36.59 12.73 0.09
CA THR A 438 38.02 12.64 0.41
C THR A 438 38.79 13.84 -0.12
N ALA A 439 39.61 14.39 0.78
CA ALA A 439 40.19 15.71 0.78
C ALA A 439 41.38 15.91 -0.17
N THR A 440 41.71 17.17 -0.45
CA THR A 440 43.12 17.61 -0.48
C THR A 440 43.24 19.05 0.00
N SER A 441 43.97 19.23 1.09
CA SER A 441 44.51 20.50 1.57
C SER A 441 45.83 20.78 0.85
N LEU A 442 46.17 22.05 0.57
CA LEU A 442 47.42 22.69 1.00
C LEU A 442 47.58 24.14 0.46
N LEU A 443 47.99 25.00 1.40
CA LEU A 443 48.82 26.22 1.31
C LEU A 443 48.20 27.57 0.92
N SER A 444 48.07 28.48 1.90
CA SER A 444 49.04 29.54 2.27
C SER A 444 48.48 30.39 3.44
N SER A 445 49.11 30.40 4.63
CA SER A 445 49.91 31.51 5.24
C SER A 445 49.38 32.93 4.94
N SER A 446 49.18 33.87 5.86
CA SER A 446 49.76 34.16 7.19
C SER A 446 49.13 35.45 7.79
N MET A 447 49.44 35.70 9.07
CA MET A 447 49.29 36.94 9.89
C MET A 447 48.00 37.03 10.72
N GLU A 448 48.06 36.74 12.03
CA GLU A 448 48.46 37.62 13.16
C GLU A 448 47.42 38.71 13.48
N GLU A 449 46.65 38.50 14.55
CA GLU A 449 46.62 39.32 15.77
C GLU A 449 45.41 38.95 16.65
N SER A 450 45.60 39.05 17.96
CA SER A 450 44.62 38.91 19.04
C SER A 450 44.92 40.02 20.07
N PRO A 451 44.08 40.28 21.08
CA PRO A 451 42.62 40.48 21.14
C PRO A 451 42.34 41.86 21.84
N PRO A 452 41.13 42.21 22.38
CA PRO A 452 40.69 41.65 23.67
C PRO A 452 39.16 41.57 23.94
N SER A 453 38.81 40.66 24.87
CA SER A 453 37.88 40.78 26.01
C SER A 453 36.75 41.83 26.03
N CYS A 454 35.51 41.37 26.23
CA CYS A 454 34.63 41.93 27.28
C CYS A 454 33.46 41.01 27.66
N MET A 455 33.29 40.85 28.98
CA MET A 455 32.06 40.45 29.67
C MET A 455 30.94 41.48 29.48
N VAL A 456 29.68 41.09 29.68
CA VAL A 456 28.80 41.58 30.77
C VAL A 456 27.42 40.93 30.65
N GLN A 457 26.93 40.49 31.81
CA GLN A 457 25.59 39.97 32.12
C GLN A 457 24.53 41.08 32.10
N HIS A 458 23.29 40.72 31.79
CA HIS A 458 22.12 41.10 32.59
C HIS A 458 21.03 40.04 32.48
#